data_AF-A0A0V1NAP1-F1
#
_entry.id   AF-A0A0V1NAP1-F1
#
_cell.length_a   1.000
_cell.length_b   1.000
_cell.length_c   1.000
_cell.angle_alpha   90.00
_cell.angle_beta   90.00
_cell.angle_gamma   90.00
#
_symmetry.space_group_name_H-M   'P 1'
#
loop_
_entity.id
_entity.type
_entity.pdbx_description
1 polymer ?
#
loop_
_entity_poly.entity_id
_entity_poly.type
_entity_poly.pdbx_seq_one_letter_code
_entity_poly.pdbx_strand_id
1 'polypeptide(L)'
;MKLVFIQIYFTFRSIMVDRAEVMLHNGFGNDIYWKCRRSMRYSASIRKAADDFRREELNSDDVTDKTEILEDWTLMKVKPGQAVGGPYLAVHLRRRDFVTSRSKQIPTVKGAAEQISKLLKMLKLETVYLSTDAPETEVDELKTFLNETAVIKRFKPTDAQLQKFLDGGVATIEQWICAHARYFIGTAESTFSFRIQEDREILGFSHNTTFNCLCPDHNLNCEQPAKWYMKQ
;
A
#
# COMPACT_ATOMS: atom_id res chain seq x y z
N MET A 1 -17.97 6.42 -26.60
CA MET A 1 -18.12 6.85 -25.19
C MET A 1 -19.58 7.22 -24.98
N LYS A 2 -20.37 6.40 -24.27
CA LYS A 2 -21.76 6.75 -23.95
C LYS A 2 -21.75 7.68 -22.75
N LEU A 3 -22.12 8.94 -22.97
CA LEU A 3 -22.38 9.89 -21.89
C LEU A 3 -23.63 9.41 -21.12
N VAL A 4 -23.48 9.14 -19.83
CA VAL A 4 -24.62 8.91 -18.95
C VAL A 4 -25.18 10.28 -18.57
N PHE A 5 -26.29 10.66 -19.20
CA PHE A 5 -27.03 11.85 -18.80
C PHE A 5 -27.94 11.48 -17.64
N ILE A 6 -27.62 11.98 -16.44
CA ILE A 6 -28.58 11.97 -15.34
C ILE A 6 -29.56 13.10 -15.62
N GLN A 7 -30.75 12.75 -16.12
CA GLN A 7 -31.84 13.71 -16.22
C GLN A 7 -32.43 13.93 -14.82
N ILE A 8 -31.85 14.89 -14.11
CA ILE A 8 -32.31 15.27 -12.78
C ILE A 8 -33.64 16.02 -12.94
N TYR A 9 -34.75 15.36 -12.63
CA TYR A 9 -36.01 16.05 -12.43
C TYR A 9 -35.91 16.85 -11.13
N PHE A 10 -36.14 18.17 -11.18
CA PHE A 10 -36.01 19.12 -10.07
C PHE A 10 -36.94 18.87 -8.86
N THR A 11 -37.66 17.74 -8.84
CA THR A 11 -38.61 17.34 -7.80
C THR A 11 -38.03 16.44 -6.73
N PHE A 12 -36.86 15.82 -6.96
CA PHE A 12 -36.25 14.89 -6.00
C PHE A 12 -35.36 15.63 -5.00
N ARG A 13 -35.56 15.38 -3.69
CA ARG A 13 -34.76 15.96 -2.60
C ARG A 13 -33.51 15.14 -2.25
N SER A 14 -33.54 13.85 -2.52
CA SER A 14 -32.45 12.91 -2.22
C SER A 14 -32.35 11.90 -3.37
N ILE A 15 -31.13 11.67 -3.86
CA ILE A 15 -30.84 10.75 -4.96
C ILE A 15 -29.74 9.81 -4.49
N MET A 16 -29.99 8.50 -4.58
CA MET A 16 -28.97 7.47 -4.41
C MET A 16 -28.54 6.99 -5.80
N VAL A 17 -27.24 7.01 -6.07
CA VAL A 17 -26.68 6.45 -7.30
C VAL A 17 -26.09 5.10 -6.97
N ASP A 18 -26.78 4.04 -7.39
CA ASP A 18 -26.25 2.67 -7.29
C ASP A 18 -25.26 2.40 -8.45
N ARG A 19 -24.40 1.39 -8.29
CA ARG A 19 -23.40 0.97 -9.28
C ARG A 19 -22.46 2.11 -9.71
N ALA A 20 -22.03 2.90 -8.72
CA ALA A 20 -21.22 4.10 -8.93
C ALA A 20 -19.84 3.81 -9.57
N GLU A 21 -19.36 2.56 -9.55
CA GLU A 21 -18.13 2.14 -10.23
C GLU A 21 -18.16 2.31 -11.76
N VAL A 22 -19.36 2.44 -12.35
CA VAL A 22 -19.53 2.72 -13.78
C VAL A 22 -19.06 4.14 -14.14
N MET A 23 -19.06 5.07 -13.18
CA MET A 23 -18.57 6.42 -13.39
C MET A 23 -17.04 6.45 -13.35
N LEU A 24 -16.43 7.05 -14.38
CA LEU A 24 -15.00 7.23 -14.46
C LEU A 24 -14.57 8.56 -13.83
N HIS A 25 -13.32 8.63 -13.40
CA HIS A 25 -12.74 9.88 -12.89
C HIS A 25 -12.75 10.98 -13.95
N ASN A 26 -13.17 12.18 -13.56
CA ASN A 26 -13.02 13.38 -14.38
C ASN A 26 -11.59 13.94 -14.24
N GLY A 27 -10.65 13.34 -14.99
CA GLY A 27 -9.22 13.65 -14.96
C GLY A 27 -8.47 12.88 -13.86
N PHE A 28 -8.13 11.62 -14.13
CA PHE A 28 -7.35 10.81 -13.19
C PHE A 28 -5.96 11.43 -12.94
N GLY A 29 -5.56 11.55 -11.66
CA GLY A 29 -4.26 12.13 -11.28
C GLY A 29 -4.14 13.66 -11.42
N ASN A 30 -5.24 14.39 -11.64
CA ASN A 30 -5.24 15.86 -11.61
C ASN A 30 -5.27 16.42 -10.17
N ASP A 31 -5.33 17.75 -10.03
CA ASP A 31 -5.33 18.40 -8.71
C ASP A 31 -6.58 18.06 -7.88
N ILE A 32 -7.76 17.99 -8.50
CA ILE A 32 -9.02 17.63 -7.85
C ILE A 32 -8.96 16.19 -7.33
N TYR A 33 -8.47 15.26 -8.15
CA TYR A 33 -8.24 13.87 -7.75
C TYR A 33 -7.37 13.80 -6.49
N TRP A 34 -6.23 14.51 -6.51
CA TRP A 34 -5.31 14.50 -5.39
C TRP A 34 -5.84 15.22 -4.15
N LYS A 35 -6.64 16.30 -4.30
CA LYS A 35 -7.35 16.94 -3.18
C LYS A 35 -8.32 15.96 -2.52
N CYS A 36 -9.14 15.25 -3.30
CA CYS A 36 -10.02 14.21 -2.77
C CYS A 36 -9.21 13.11 -2.06
N ARG A 37 -8.14 12.60 -2.68
CA ARG A 37 -7.32 11.53 -2.09
C ARG A 37 -6.60 11.96 -0.80
N ARG A 38 -6.09 13.19 -0.74
CA ARG A 38 -5.42 13.76 0.45
C ARG A 38 -6.38 13.98 1.61
N SER A 39 -7.64 14.31 1.32
CA SER A 39 -8.66 14.47 2.37
C SER A 39 -9.05 13.16 3.08
N MET A 40 -8.78 12.00 2.45
CA MET A 40 -9.06 10.67 3.03
C MET A 40 -7.99 10.29 4.06
N ARG A 41 -7.99 10.98 5.20
CA ARG A 41 -7.06 10.72 6.30
C ARG A 41 -7.55 9.52 7.12
N TYR A 42 -6.66 8.57 7.39
CA TYR A 42 -6.97 7.47 8.30
C TYR A 42 -7.26 8.00 9.71
N SER A 43 -8.14 7.29 10.42
CA SER A 43 -8.53 7.67 11.78
C SER A 43 -7.32 7.68 12.71
N ALA A 44 -7.33 8.57 13.70
CA ALA A 44 -6.23 8.67 14.66
C ALA A 44 -5.97 7.36 15.42
N SER A 45 -7.01 6.57 15.70
CA SER A 45 -6.89 5.28 16.39
C SER A 45 -6.22 4.21 15.52
N ILE A 46 -6.47 4.21 14.21
CA ILE A 46 -5.79 3.33 13.24
C ILE A 46 -4.33 3.72 13.10
N ARG A 47 -4.05 5.02 12.89
CA ARG A 47 -2.68 5.55 12.82
C ARG A 47 -1.89 5.16 14.06
N LYS A 48 -2.45 5.41 15.24
CA LYS A 48 -1.82 5.06 16.51
C LYS A 48 -1.47 3.56 16.60
N ALA A 49 -2.39 2.67 16.27
CA ALA A 49 -2.13 1.23 16.32
C ALA A 49 -1.01 0.79 15.37
N ALA A 50 -0.96 1.40 14.19
CA ALA A 50 0.09 1.16 13.20
C ALA A 50 1.45 1.75 13.63
N ASP A 51 1.46 2.95 14.21
CA ASP A 51 2.67 3.62 14.72
C ASP A 51 3.23 2.92 15.97
N ASP A 52 2.37 2.39 16.83
CA ASP A 52 2.78 1.53 17.95
C ASP A 52 3.52 0.29 17.42
N PHE A 53 2.96 -0.40 16.42
CA PHE A 53 3.61 -1.54 15.78
C PHE A 53 4.94 -1.16 15.09
N ARG A 54 4.98 -0.02 14.36
CA ARG A 54 6.21 0.47 13.73
C ARG A 54 7.33 0.69 14.74
N ARG A 55 7.02 1.30 15.88
CA ARG A 55 7.98 1.57 16.94
C ARG A 55 8.46 0.29 17.61
N GLU A 56 7.55 -0.61 17.92
CA GLU A 56 7.83 -1.82 18.70
C GLU A 56 8.50 -2.94 17.88
N GLU A 57 8.08 -3.12 16.62
CA GLU A 57 8.47 -4.29 15.81
C GLU A 57 9.40 -3.96 14.64
N LEU A 58 9.45 -2.69 14.22
CA LEU A 58 10.14 -2.25 13.00
C LEU A 58 11.21 -1.17 13.23
N ASN A 59 11.41 -0.72 14.48
CA ASN A 59 12.34 0.36 14.83
C ASN A 59 12.13 1.61 13.96
N SER A 60 10.87 2.05 13.85
CA SER A 60 10.39 3.06 12.91
C SER A 60 9.48 4.05 13.63
N ASP A 61 9.74 5.35 13.44
CA ASP A 61 8.90 6.45 13.90
C ASP A 61 8.98 7.65 12.94
N ASP A 62 8.00 8.56 13.00
CA ASP A 62 7.91 9.63 12.00
C ASP A 62 9.07 10.62 12.01
N VAL A 63 9.72 10.81 13.16
CA VAL A 63 10.83 11.75 13.32
C VAL A 63 12.08 11.16 12.66
N THR A 64 12.41 9.90 12.95
CA THR A 64 13.57 9.23 12.33
C THR A 64 13.37 9.01 10.84
N ASP A 65 12.12 8.71 10.45
CA ASP A 65 11.77 8.31 9.09
C ASP A 65 11.48 9.51 8.18
N LYS A 66 11.37 10.71 8.76
CA LYS A 66 10.97 11.96 8.09
C LYS A 66 9.62 11.84 7.39
N THR A 67 8.66 11.24 8.08
CA THR A 67 7.29 10.97 7.57
C THR A 67 6.21 11.72 8.34
N GLU A 68 6.59 12.75 9.10
CA GLU A 68 5.65 13.56 9.87
C GLU A 68 4.52 14.13 9.01
N ILE A 69 3.31 14.03 9.55
CA ILE A 69 2.09 14.51 8.89
C ILE A 69 1.47 15.69 9.64
N LEU A 70 0.93 16.65 8.88
CA LEU A 70 0.12 17.71 9.46
C LEU A 70 -1.32 17.23 9.64
N GLU A 71 -1.96 17.65 10.74
CA GLU A 71 -3.38 17.36 11.00
C GLU A 71 -4.27 18.04 9.95
N ASP A 72 -3.99 19.31 9.62
CA ASP A 72 -4.58 19.96 8.45
C ASP A 72 -3.83 19.54 7.19
N TRP A 73 -4.39 18.55 6.48
CA TRP A 73 -3.82 18.02 5.24
C TRP A 73 -3.65 19.09 4.16
N THR A 74 -4.43 20.19 4.18
CA THR A 74 -4.40 21.23 3.14
C THR A 74 -3.10 22.04 3.20
N LEU A 75 -2.51 22.17 4.39
CA LEU A 75 -1.25 22.86 4.63
C LEU A 75 -0.02 22.01 4.28
N MET A 76 -0.21 20.70 4.11
CA MET A 76 0.86 19.75 3.84
C MET A 76 1.44 19.99 2.44
N LYS A 77 2.73 20.37 2.39
CA LYS A 77 3.52 20.49 1.16
C LYS A 77 4.71 19.55 1.28
N VAL A 78 4.74 18.51 0.46
CA VAL A 78 5.82 17.50 0.47
C VAL A 78 6.59 17.54 -0.83
N LYS A 79 7.90 17.31 -0.83
CA LYS A 79 8.67 17.12 -2.06
C LYS A 79 9.03 15.65 -2.24
N PRO A 80 9.01 15.09 -3.46
CA PRO A 80 9.46 13.72 -3.68
C PRO A 80 10.89 13.50 -3.16
N GLY A 81 11.07 12.48 -2.33
CA GLY A 81 12.35 12.16 -1.68
C GLY A 81 12.63 12.90 -0.37
N GLN A 82 11.65 13.65 0.17
CA GLN A 82 11.75 14.24 1.50
C GLN A 82 11.65 13.17 2.60
N ALA A 83 10.78 12.17 2.41
CA ALA A 83 10.64 11.05 3.33
C ALA A 83 11.74 9.99 3.10
N VAL A 84 12.21 9.40 4.20
CA VAL A 84 13.23 8.33 4.21
C VAL A 84 12.59 6.96 4.46
N GLY A 85 11.67 6.87 5.42
CA GLY A 85 11.03 5.63 5.84
C GLY A 85 11.87 4.78 6.80
N GLY A 86 11.17 3.95 7.56
CA GLY A 86 11.75 3.09 8.59
C GLY A 86 12.66 2.01 8.00
N PRO A 87 13.54 1.39 8.81
CA PRO A 87 14.59 0.48 8.36
C PRO A 87 14.06 -0.92 8.00
N TYR A 88 13.03 -1.01 7.16
CA TYR A 88 12.42 -2.24 6.68
C TYR A 88 11.93 -2.11 5.23
N LEU A 89 11.83 -3.26 4.56
CA LEU A 89 11.18 -3.42 3.26
C LEU A 89 9.72 -3.77 3.48
N ALA A 90 8.78 -3.02 2.88
CA ALA A 90 7.38 -3.43 2.85
C ALA A 90 7.05 -4.18 1.57
N VAL A 91 6.39 -5.32 1.73
CA VAL A 91 5.90 -6.17 0.64
C VAL A 91 4.41 -6.33 0.80
N HIS A 92 3.65 -5.96 -0.23
CA HIS A 92 2.26 -6.37 -0.34
C HIS A 92 2.14 -7.51 -1.36
N LEU A 93 1.91 -8.72 -0.87
CA LEU A 93 1.79 -9.95 -1.65
C LEU A 93 0.33 -10.41 -1.67
N ARG A 94 -0.40 -10.08 -2.75
CA ARG A 94 -1.78 -10.52 -2.97
C ARG A 94 -1.78 -11.90 -3.61
N ARG A 95 -2.41 -12.87 -2.97
CA ARG A 95 -2.46 -14.28 -3.38
C ARG A 95 -3.88 -14.73 -3.68
N ARG A 96 -4.65 -15.22 -2.70
CA ARG A 96 -5.96 -15.90 -2.82
C ARG A 96 -6.57 -15.96 -4.24
N ASP A 97 -7.46 -15.02 -4.57
CA ASP A 97 -8.18 -14.98 -5.84
C ASP A 97 -7.26 -14.62 -7.03
N PHE A 98 -6.13 -13.97 -6.78
CA PHE A 98 -5.12 -13.67 -7.80
C PHE A 98 -4.37 -14.93 -8.25
N VAL A 99 -4.25 -15.96 -7.41
CA VAL A 99 -3.63 -17.24 -7.82
C VAL A 99 -4.41 -17.90 -8.95
N THR A 100 -5.74 -17.79 -8.95
CA THR A 100 -6.57 -18.39 -10.00
C THR A 100 -6.81 -17.43 -11.16
N SER A 101 -7.13 -16.17 -10.87
CA SER A 101 -7.53 -15.19 -11.89
C SER A 101 -6.35 -14.46 -12.57
N ARG A 102 -5.18 -14.40 -11.94
CA ARG A 102 -4.03 -13.57 -12.35
C ARG A 102 -2.68 -14.27 -12.20
N SER A 103 -2.65 -15.62 -12.23
CA SER A 103 -1.43 -16.44 -12.05
C SER A 103 -0.24 -16.03 -12.93
N LYS A 104 -0.50 -15.51 -14.14
CA LYS A 104 0.54 -15.08 -15.08
C LYS A 104 1.18 -13.74 -14.72
N GLN A 105 0.56 -12.94 -13.87
CA GLN A 105 1.00 -11.58 -13.51
C GLN A 105 1.66 -11.50 -12.14
N ILE A 106 1.57 -12.57 -11.34
CA ILE A 106 2.13 -12.63 -9.99
C ILE A 106 3.25 -13.67 -9.92
N PRO A 107 4.23 -13.52 -9.02
CA PRO A 107 5.24 -14.55 -8.79
C PRO A 107 4.67 -15.79 -8.10
N THR A 108 5.43 -16.88 -8.16
CA THR A 108 5.31 -17.97 -7.19
C THR A 108 5.80 -17.52 -5.80
N VAL A 109 5.54 -18.31 -4.75
CA VAL A 109 6.07 -18.01 -3.40
C VAL A 109 7.60 -17.94 -3.42
N LYS A 110 8.25 -18.90 -4.08
CA LYS A 110 9.70 -18.91 -4.27
C LYS A 110 10.19 -17.70 -5.07
N GLY A 111 9.55 -17.39 -6.20
CA GLY A 111 9.91 -16.23 -7.02
C GLY A 111 9.75 -14.89 -6.28
N ALA A 112 8.76 -14.79 -5.39
CA ALA A 112 8.61 -13.63 -4.51
C ALA A 112 9.76 -13.55 -3.49
N ALA A 113 10.10 -14.66 -2.83
CA ALA A 113 11.22 -14.72 -1.88
C ALA A 113 12.55 -14.32 -2.52
N GLU A 114 12.84 -14.79 -3.73
CA GLU A 114 14.07 -14.44 -4.47
C GLU A 114 14.15 -12.93 -4.76
N GLN A 115 13.04 -12.31 -5.17
CA GLN A 115 12.95 -10.85 -5.40
C GLN A 115 13.12 -10.07 -4.08
N ILE A 116 12.49 -10.52 -3.00
CA ILE A 116 12.61 -9.92 -1.66
C ILE A 116 14.06 -9.99 -1.18
N SER A 117 14.70 -11.17 -1.25
CA SER A 117 16.09 -11.37 -0.85
C SER A 117 17.07 -10.47 -1.64
N LYS A 118 16.82 -10.28 -2.94
CA LYS A 118 17.62 -9.36 -3.77
C LYS A 118 17.47 -7.90 -3.30
N LEU A 119 16.25 -7.46 -3.00
CA LEU A 119 15.98 -6.11 -2.51
C LEU A 119 16.59 -5.87 -1.13
N LEU A 120 16.45 -6.81 -0.19
CA LEU A 120 17.06 -6.73 1.14
C LEU A 120 18.57 -6.53 1.05
N LYS A 121 19.26 -7.34 0.23
CA LYS A 121 20.71 -7.21 0.01
C LYS A 121 21.09 -5.86 -0.60
N MET A 122 20.34 -5.41 -1.62
CA MET A 122 20.61 -4.14 -2.30
C MET A 122 20.42 -2.93 -1.37
N LEU A 123 19.38 -2.95 -0.54
CA LEU A 123 18.99 -1.87 0.35
C LEU A 123 19.70 -1.93 1.71
N LYS A 124 20.46 -3.01 1.97
CA LYS A 124 21.08 -3.32 3.27
C LYS A 124 20.05 -3.32 4.41
N LEU A 125 18.95 -4.04 4.17
CA LEU A 125 17.86 -4.25 5.12
C LEU A 125 17.77 -5.72 5.51
N GLU A 126 17.34 -5.97 6.74
CA GLU A 126 17.12 -7.33 7.26
C GLU A 126 15.64 -7.60 7.56
N THR A 127 14.87 -6.56 7.86
CA THR A 127 13.45 -6.69 8.20
C THR A 127 12.54 -6.51 6.98
N VAL A 128 11.59 -7.44 6.82
CA VAL A 128 10.49 -7.37 5.85
C VAL A 128 9.18 -7.24 6.61
N TYR A 129 8.43 -6.18 6.35
CA TYR A 129 7.01 -6.14 6.71
C TYR A 129 6.18 -6.74 5.57
N LEU A 130 5.45 -7.82 5.85
CA LEU A 130 4.65 -8.54 4.86
C LEU A 130 3.15 -8.32 5.11
N SER A 131 2.49 -7.58 4.20
CA SER A 131 1.03 -7.53 4.11
C SER A 131 0.58 -8.54 3.05
N THR A 132 -0.24 -9.51 3.45
CA THR A 132 -0.67 -10.60 2.56
C THR A 132 -1.98 -11.21 3.02
N ASP A 133 -2.80 -11.64 2.07
CA ASP A 133 -3.98 -12.46 2.29
C ASP A 133 -3.70 -13.97 2.16
N ALA A 134 -2.44 -14.35 1.95
CA ALA A 134 -2.01 -15.75 1.86
C ALA A 134 -2.26 -16.51 3.19
N PRO A 135 -2.53 -17.83 3.12
CA PRO A 135 -2.58 -18.67 4.32
C PRO A 135 -1.19 -18.76 4.98
N GLU A 136 -1.14 -19.06 6.29
CA GLU A 136 0.13 -19.17 7.02
C GLU A 136 1.10 -20.18 6.38
N THR A 137 0.59 -21.24 5.74
CA THR A 137 1.41 -22.24 5.04
C THR A 137 2.24 -21.65 3.90
N GLU A 138 1.67 -20.74 3.08
CA GLU A 138 2.43 -20.05 2.03
C GLU A 138 3.42 -19.04 2.63
N VAL A 139 3.09 -18.45 3.79
CA VAL A 139 4.00 -17.53 4.50
C VAL A 139 5.17 -18.29 5.12
N ASP A 140 4.95 -19.48 5.65
CA ASP A 140 6.01 -20.33 6.16
C ASP A 140 6.88 -20.86 5.03
N GLU A 141 6.29 -21.24 3.90
CA GLU A 141 7.05 -21.56 2.68
C GLU A 141 7.90 -20.37 2.21
N LEU A 142 7.34 -19.15 2.19
CA LEU A 142 8.09 -17.93 1.84
C LEU A 142 9.33 -17.76 2.73
N LYS A 143 9.20 -17.98 4.04
CA LYS A 143 10.33 -17.88 5.00
C LYS A 143 11.44 -18.86 4.65
N THR A 144 11.12 -20.09 4.23
CA THR A 144 12.14 -21.10 3.89
C THR A 144 13.02 -20.72 2.69
N PHE A 145 12.54 -19.82 1.83
CA PHE A 145 13.27 -19.36 0.65
C PHE A 145 13.99 -18.01 0.86
N LEU A 146 13.75 -17.33 1.99
CA LEU A 146 14.45 -16.10 2.33
C LEU A 146 15.84 -16.40 2.91
N ASN A 147 16.74 -15.42 2.80
CA ASN A 147 18.06 -15.51 3.43
C ASN A 147 17.92 -15.68 4.96
N GLU A 148 18.85 -16.40 5.59
CA GLU A 148 18.81 -16.71 7.04
C GLU A 148 18.74 -15.47 7.94
N THR A 149 19.24 -14.32 7.48
CA THR A 149 19.22 -13.06 8.25
C THR A 149 17.91 -12.27 8.09
N ALA A 150 17.02 -12.66 7.16
CA ALA A 150 15.80 -11.92 6.88
C ALA A 150 14.73 -12.22 7.95
N VAL A 151 14.18 -11.16 8.54
CA VAL A 151 13.12 -11.27 9.55
C VAL A 151 11.79 -10.78 8.96
N ILE A 152 10.82 -11.69 8.81
CA ILE A 152 9.45 -11.32 8.43
C ILE A 152 8.67 -10.88 9.67
N LYS A 153 8.10 -9.67 9.59
CA LYS A 153 7.13 -9.10 10.53
C LYS A 153 5.78 -8.96 9.85
N ARG A 154 4.70 -9.20 10.59
CA ARG A 154 3.31 -9.06 10.13
C ARG A 154 2.47 -8.49 11.26
N PHE A 155 1.55 -7.60 10.93
CA PHE A 155 0.57 -7.14 11.90
C PHE A 155 -0.47 -8.24 12.12
N LYS A 156 -0.46 -8.85 13.32
CA LYS A 156 -1.47 -9.83 13.74
C LYS A 156 -2.36 -9.16 14.79
N PRO A 157 -3.58 -8.72 14.44
CA PRO A 157 -4.43 -8.03 15.40
C PRO A 157 -4.80 -8.96 16.56
N THR A 158 -4.82 -8.43 17.77
CA THR A 158 -5.48 -9.08 18.92
C THR A 158 -7.00 -9.14 18.69
N ASP A 159 -7.71 -10.02 19.39
CA ASP A 159 -9.17 -10.11 19.31
C ASP A 159 -9.84 -8.75 19.60
N ALA A 160 -9.32 -8.00 20.58
CA ALA A 160 -9.80 -6.67 20.91
C ALA A 160 -9.58 -5.66 19.76
N GLN A 161 -8.41 -5.71 19.11
CA GLN A 161 -8.14 -4.87 17.94
C GLN A 161 -9.01 -5.27 16.75
N LEU A 162 -9.24 -6.57 16.52
CA LEU A 162 -10.09 -7.05 15.44
C LEU A 162 -11.55 -6.65 15.65
N GLN A 163 -12.08 -6.78 16.87
CA GLN A 163 -13.42 -6.31 17.21
C GLN A 163 -13.57 -4.79 17.05
N LYS A 164 -12.52 -4.03 17.38
CA LYS A 164 -12.52 -2.56 17.29
C LYS A 164 -12.41 -2.05 15.86
N PHE A 165 -11.50 -2.61 15.07
CA PHE A 165 -11.13 -2.08 13.76
C PHE A 165 -11.81 -2.80 12.60
N LEU A 166 -12.31 -4.02 12.83
CA LEU A 166 -12.83 -4.92 11.80
C LEU A 166 -11.77 -5.20 10.71
N ASP A 167 -12.12 -6.03 9.73
CA ASP A 167 -11.18 -6.41 8.67
C ASP A 167 -10.70 -5.19 7.85
N GLY A 168 -11.59 -4.24 7.58
CA GLY A 168 -11.26 -3.03 6.83
C GLY A 168 -10.30 -2.09 7.58
N GLY A 169 -10.44 -1.96 8.90
CA GLY A 169 -9.51 -1.17 9.70
C GLY A 169 -8.16 -1.85 9.85
N VAL A 170 -8.12 -3.19 9.99
CA VAL A 170 -6.87 -3.97 9.96
C VAL A 170 -6.15 -3.80 8.63
N ALA A 171 -6.87 -3.90 7.51
CA ALA A 171 -6.33 -3.62 6.17
C ALA A 171 -5.73 -2.21 6.07
N THR A 172 -6.36 -1.22 6.69
CA THR A 172 -5.87 0.17 6.72
C THR A 172 -4.60 0.32 7.58
N ILE A 173 -4.51 -0.39 8.71
CA ILE A 173 -3.29 -0.47 9.52
C ILE A 173 -2.15 -1.02 8.69
N GLU A 174 -2.37 -2.13 7.96
CA GLU A 174 -1.34 -2.71 7.10
C GLU A 174 -0.90 -1.76 5.98
N GLN A 175 -1.83 -1.05 5.34
CA GLN A 175 -1.51 -0.03 4.32
C GLN A 175 -0.63 1.07 4.91
N TRP A 176 -0.96 1.56 6.11
CA TRP A 176 -0.17 2.58 6.80
C TRP A 176 1.25 2.10 7.10
N ILE A 177 1.41 0.88 7.63
CA ILE A 177 2.74 0.30 7.88
C ILE A 177 3.50 0.15 6.55
N CYS A 178 2.88 -0.38 5.49
CA CYS A 178 3.53 -0.47 4.18
C CYS A 178 3.96 0.90 3.62
N ALA A 179 3.14 1.94 3.84
CA ALA A 179 3.43 3.28 3.35
C ALA A 179 4.68 3.90 4.01
N HIS A 180 5.04 3.48 5.22
CA HIS A 180 6.16 4.05 6.00
C HIS A 180 7.51 3.33 5.81
N ALA A 181 7.57 2.30 4.96
CA ALA A 181 8.80 1.57 4.71
C ALA A 181 9.83 2.38 3.91
N ARG A 182 11.12 2.06 4.09
CA ARG A 182 12.20 2.60 3.24
C ARG A 182 12.00 2.29 1.77
N TYR A 183 11.44 1.13 1.48
CA TYR A 183 11.11 0.70 0.13
C TYR A 183 9.82 -0.10 0.15
N PHE A 184 8.96 0.14 -0.83
CA PHE A 184 7.72 -0.61 -1.02
C PHE A 184 7.74 -1.34 -2.36
N ILE A 185 7.31 -2.61 -2.33
CA ILE A 185 7.01 -3.41 -3.52
C ILE A 185 5.65 -4.09 -3.35
N GLY A 186 4.76 -3.86 -4.31
CA GLY A 186 3.38 -4.35 -4.28
C GLY A 186 3.13 -5.54 -5.19
N THR A 187 1.85 -5.81 -5.43
CA THR A 187 1.37 -6.81 -6.40
C THR A 187 0.75 -6.10 -7.60
N ALA A 188 1.06 -6.56 -8.81
CA ALA A 188 0.54 -5.98 -10.05
C ALA A 188 -1.00 -5.92 -10.04
N GLU A 189 -1.56 -4.80 -10.50
CA GLU A 189 -3.01 -4.53 -10.59
C GLU A 189 -3.81 -4.62 -9.27
N SER A 190 -3.15 -4.67 -8.12
CA SER A 190 -3.84 -4.66 -6.83
C SER A 190 -4.24 -3.24 -6.41
N THR A 191 -5.54 -3.01 -6.23
CA THR A 191 -6.07 -1.74 -5.69
C THR A 191 -5.55 -1.44 -4.29
N PHE A 192 -5.26 -2.46 -3.49
CA PHE A 192 -4.61 -2.32 -2.19
C PHE A 192 -3.19 -1.73 -2.33
N SER A 193 -2.40 -2.23 -3.30
CA SER A 193 -1.09 -1.64 -3.62
C SER A 193 -1.21 -0.21 -4.15
N PHE A 194 -2.22 0.08 -4.96
CA PHE A 194 -2.44 1.45 -5.46
C PHE A 194 -2.70 2.44 -4.33
N ARG A 195 -3.46 2.06 -3.29
CA ARG A 195 -3.68 2.94 -2.13
C ARG A 195 -2.38 3.23 -1.38
N ILE A 196 -1.55 2.20 -1.15
CA ILE A 196 -0.23 2.37 -0.52
C ILE A 196 0.67 3.31 -1.33
N GLN A 197 0.70 3.15 -2.67
CA GLN A 197 1.48 4.02 -3.54
C GLN A 197 1.09 5.49 -3.40
N GLU A 198 -0.22 5.77 -3.34
CA GLU A 198 -0.70 7.14 -3.14
C GLU A 198 -0.40 7.68 -1.74
N ASP A 199 -0.48 6.86 -0.69
CA ASP A 199 -0.07 7.31 0.64
C ASP A 199 1.42 7.66 0.67
N ARG A 200 2.26 6.90 -0.03
CA ARG A 200 3.69 7.20 -0.19
C ARG A 200 3.94 8.49 -0.96
N GLU A 201 3.14 8.79 -1.99
CA GLU A 201 3.19 10.08 -2.67
C GLU A 201 2.83 11.24 -1.72
N ILE A 202 1.78 11.05 -0.91
CA ILE A 202 1.32 12.05 0.07
C ILE A 202 2.37 12.28 1.18
N LEU A 203 3.08 11.22 1.58
CA LEU A 203 4.17 11.29 2.56
C LEU A 203 5.47 11.87 1.96
N GLY A 204 5.57 11.99 0.63
CA GLY A 204 6.75 12.58 -0.03
C GLY A 204 7.90 11.60 -0.23
N PHE A 205 7.63 10.29 -0.34
CA PHE A 205 8.64 9.32 -0.72
C PHE A 205 9.14 9.55 -2.15
N SER A 206 10.35 9.05 -2.44
CA SER A 206 10.84 9.04 -3.81
C SER A 206 10.06 8.04 -4.66
N HIS A 207 9.69 8.42 -5.88
CA HIS A 207 8.96 7.57 -6.83
C HIS A 207 9.61 6.19 -7.04
N ASN A 208 10.95 6.11 -7.00
CA ASN A 208 11.70 4.87 -7.18
C ASN A 208 11.50 3.87 -6.02
N THR A 209 11.09 4.35 -4.85
CA THR A 209 10.80 3.51 -3.67
C THR A 209 9.32 3.17 -3.54
N THR A 210 8.49 3.64 -4.47
CA THR A 210 7.02 3.62 -4.37
C THR A 210 6.38 2.79 -5.47
N PHE A 211 6.67 3.10 -6.74
CA PHE A 211 6.00 2.47 -7.88
C PHE A 211 6.72 1.20 -8.33
N ASN A 212 6.67 0.16 -7.48
CA ASN A 212 7.29 -1.13 -7.74
C ASN A 212 6.27 -2.25 -7.54
N CYS A 213 6.29 -3.27 -8.40
CA CYS A 213 5.54 -4.50 -8.18
C CYS A 213 6.42 -5.74 -8.39
N LEU A 214 6.08 -6.81 -7.66
CA LEU A 214 6.66 -8.12 -7.86
C LEU A 214 6.34 -8.61 -9.28
N CYS A 215 7.36 -9.13 -9.95
CA CYS A 215 7.23 -9.67 -11.30
C CYS A 215 6.96 -11.18 -11.28
N PRO A 216 6.26 -11.73 -12.28
CA PRO A 216 6.11 -13.17 -12.44
C PRO A 216 7.46 -13.82 -12.80
N ASP A 217 7.65 -15.07 -12.38
CA ASP A 217 8.93 -15.79 -12.47
C ASP A 217 9.52 -15.86 -13.89
N HIS A 218 8.66 -15.94 -14.90
CA HIS A 218 9.07 -16.04 -16.31
C HIS A 218 9.43 -14.68 -16.95
N ASN A 219 9.21 -13.56 -16.26
CA ASN A 219 9.57 -12.23 -16.75
C ASN A 219 9.95 -11.29 -15.60
N LEU A 220 11.22 -11.30 -15.22
CA LEU A 220 11.76 -10.44 -14.15
C LEU A 220 11.82 -8.94 -14.52
N ASN A 221 11.62 -8.59 -15.79
CA ASN A 221 11.55 -7.22 -16.29
C ASN A 221 10.10 -6.89 -16.72
N CYS A 222 9.13 -7.30 -15.90
CA CYS A 222 7.72 -7.06 -16.16
C CYS A 222 7.36 -5.56 -16.13
N GLU A 223 6.23 -5.23 -16.74
CA GLU A 223 5.67 -3.88 -16.68
C GLU A 223 5.45 -3.46 -15.22
N GLN A 224 6.01 -2.31 -14.86
CA GLN A 224 5.88 -1.73 -13.52
C GLN A 224 4.64 -0.82 -13.43
N PRO A 225 4.13 -0.55 -12.23
CA PRO A 225 2.93 0.26 -12.05
C PRO A 225 3.06 1.64 -12.71
N ALA A 226 1.97 2.10 -13.34
CA ALA A 226 1.90 3.45 -13.89
C ALA A 226 2.19 4.49 -12.80
N LYS A 227 3.05 5.45 -13.12
CA LYS A 227 3.52 6.46 -12.16
C LYS A 227 2.62 7.69 -12.20
N TRP A 228 1.62 7.70 -11.33
CA TRP A 228 0.73 8.84 -11.16
C TRP A 228 1.26 9.74 -10.04
N TYR A 229 1.95 10.81 -10.41
CA TYR A 229 2.57 11.70 -9.44
C TYR A 229 1.57 12.65 -8.80
N MET A 230 1.76 12.90 -7.50
CA MET A 230 0.99 13.95 -6.83
C MET A 230 1.35 15.32 -7.39
N LYS A 231 0.33 16.05 -7.85
CA LYS A 231 0.46 17.45 -8.25
C LYS A 231 0.26 18.35 -7.03
N GLN A 232 1.22 19.23 -6.79
CA GLN A 232 1.17 20.24 -5.71
C GLN A 232 0.46 21.51 -6.16
#